data_AF-A0AAE1FIZ2-F1
#
_entry.id   AF-A0AAE1FIZ2-F1
#
_cell.length_a   1.000
_cell.length_b   1.000
_cell.length_c   1.000
_cell.angle_alpha   90.00
_cell.angle_beta   90.00
_cell.angle_gamma   90.00
#
_symmetry.space_group_name_H-M   'P 1'
#
loop_
_entity.id
_entity.type
_entity.pdbx_description
1 polymer ?
#
loop_
_entity_poly.entity_id
_entity_poly.type
_entity_poly.pdbx_seq_one_letter_code
_entity_poly.pdbx_strand_id
1 'polypeptide(L)'
;MAGRQDQDEVNKHGDSSEEGADCGKCKKEVKDSDSALECEICEVWFHIEFEEIPKVVYKFYSRERSRKTAELALQLLQAGLWKTA
;
A
#
# COMPACT_ATOMS: atom_id res chain seq x y z
N MET A 1 54.24 -3.06 -9.90
CA MET A 1 53.14 -2.26 -10.48
C MET A 1 51.91 -2.63 -9.65
N ALA A 2 51.54 -1.87 -8.61
CA ALA A 2 50.53 -0.79 -8.63
C ALA A 2 49.25 -1.24 -9.38
N GLY A 3 48.03 -1.29 -8.83
CA GLY A 3 47.42 -0.87 -7.56
C GLY A 3 46.11 -1.68 -7.37
N ARG A 4 45.67 -1.87 -6.12
CA ARG A 4 44.58 -1.15 -5.42
C ARG A 4 43.16 -1.52 -5.85
N GLN A 5 42.41 -1.94 -4.83
CA GLN A 5 40.99 -2.24 -4.74
C GLN A 5 40.14 -1.04 -5.18
N ASP A 6 38.97 -1.29 -5.76
CA ASP A 6 37.86 -0.33 -5.67
C ASP A 6 36.49 -1.03 -5.79
N GLN A 7 35.89 -1.19 -4.60
CA GLN A 7 34.50 -0.94 -4.23
C GLN A 7 33.38 -1.87 -4.74
N ASP A 8 33.02 -2.75 -3.81
CA ASP A 8 31.68 -3.19 -3.46
C ASP A 8 30.61 -2.07 -3.56
N GLU A 9 29.62 -2.23 -4.44
CA GLU A 9 28.28 -1.69 -4.20
C GLU A 9 27.35 -2.85 -3.85
N VAL A 10 27.29 -3.11 -2.55
CA VAL A 10 26.33 -4.02 -1.92
C VAL A 10 24.97 -3.33 -1.99
N ASN A 11 24.20 -3.53 -3.05
CA ASN A 11 22.78 -3.16 -3.03
C ASN A 11 22.00 -4.24 -2.26
N LYS A 12 22.16 -4.18 -0.93
CA LYS A 12 21.51 -5.00 0.08
C LYS A 12 20.03 -4.64 0.10
N HIS A 13 19.26 -5.18 -0.84
CA HIS A 13 17.82 -5.31 -0.66
C HIS A 13 17.64 -6.33 0.45
N GLY A 14 17.43 -5.80 1.65
CA GLY A 14 17.11 -6.57 2.83
C GLY A 14 15.86 -7.38 2.55
N ASP A 15 16.08 -8.69 2.41
CA ASP A 15 15.08 -9.71 2.63
C ASP A 15 14.60 -9.55 4.08
N SER A 16 13.50 -8.84 4.24
CA SER A 16 12.72 -8.80 5.46
C SER A 16 11.29 -8.91 4.96
N SER A 17 10.80 -10.14 5.01
CA SER A 17 9.41 -10.52 4.79
C SER A 17 8.50 -9.77 5.74
N GLU A 18 8.22 -8.53 5.39
CA GLU A 18 6.98 -7.82 5.70
C GLU A 18 6.36 -7.61 4.33
N GLU A 19 5.16 -8.16 4.10
CA GLU A 19 4.44 -8.12 2.82
C GLU A 19 3.93 -6.68 2.53
N GLY A 20 4.85 -5.72 2.46
CA GLY A 20 4.56 -4.32 2.13
C GLY A 20 4.33 -4.17 0.63
N ALA A 21 3.34 -3.38 0.24
CA ALA A 21 3.10 -3.06 -1.17
C ALA A 21 3.99 -1.89 -1.61
N ASP A 22 4.75 -2.05 -2.69
CA ASP A 22 5.55 -0.97 -3.27
C ASP A 22 4.73 -0.05 -4.15
N CYS A 23 5.04 1.25 -4.10
CA CYS A 23 4.45 2.23 -4.99
C CYS A 23 4.89 1.99 -6.45
N GLY A 24 3.93 1.85 -7.36
CA GLY A 24 4.18 1.60 -8.78
C GLY A 24 5.04 2.66 -9.48
N LYS A 25 5.00 3.92 -9.01
CA LYS A 25 5.76 5.06 -9.57
C LYS A 25 7.10 5.31 -8.88
N CYS A 26 7.12 5.49 -7.56
CA CYS A 26 8.34 5.87 -6.84
C CYS A 26 9.16 4.70 -6.30
N LYS A 27 8.64 3.46 -6.41
CA LYS A 27 9.28 2.22 -5.94
C LYS A 27 9.66 2.24 -4.45
N LYS A 28 9.00 3.09 -3.67
CA LYS A 28 9.08 3.09 -2.20
C LYS A 28 7.90 2.31 -1.65
N GLU A 29 8.14 1.60 -0.56
CA GLU A 29 7.12 0.97 0.26
C GLU A 29 5.98 1.95 0.58
N VAL A 30 4.74 1.47 0.45
CA VAL A 30 3.52 2.17 0.87
C VAL A 30 3.12 1.63 2.24
N LYS A 31 3.01 2.52 3.22
CA LYS A 31 2.57 2.17 4.59
C LYS A 31 1.10 2.46 4.77
N ASP A 32 0.47 1.84 5.78
CA ASP A 32 -0.94 2.12 6.13
C ASP A 32 -1.22 3.58 6.49
N SER A 33 -0.19 4.29 6.97
CA SER A 33 -0.27 5.71 7.30
C SER A 33 -0.11 6.63 6.08
N ASP A 34 0.35 6.08 4.95
CA ASP A 34 0.57 6.86 3.75
C ASP A 34 -0.74 7.09 2.99
N SER A 35 -0.85 8.29 2.39
CA SER A 35 -1.94 8.56 1.46
C SER A 35 -1.66 7.84 0.15
N ALA A 36 -2.19 6.63 0.03
CA ALA A 36 -2.07 5.81 -1.16
C ALA A 36 -3.42 5.23 -1.61
N LEU A 37 -3.47 4.87 -2.89
CA LEU A 37 -4.58 4.15 -3.51
C LEU A 37 -4.04 2.92 -4.24
N GLU A 38 -4.81 1.85 -4.12
CA GLU A 38 -4.64 0.65 -4.93
C GLU A 38 -5.48 0.77 -6.20
N CYS A 39 -4.88 0.45 -7.33
CA CYS A 39 -5.59 0.36 -8.60
C CYS A 39 -6.40 -0.94 -8.67
N GLU A 40 -7.71 -0.86 -8.86
CA GLU A 40 -8.60 -2.03 -8.95
C GLU A 40 -8.40 -2.87 -10.22
N ILE A 41 -7.61 -2.38 -11.19
CA ILE A 41 -7.37 -3.06 -12.48
C ILE A 41 -6.06 -3.84 -12.45
N CYS A 42 -4.99 -3.23 -11.93
CA CYS A 42 -3.66 -3.83 -11.93
C CYS A 42 -3.17 -4.25 -10.54
N GLU A 43 -3.95 -4.00 -9.49
CA GLU A 43 -3.65 -4.37 -8.09
C GLU A 43 -2.31 -3.77 -7.58
N VAL A 44 -1.92 -2.63 -8.15
CA VAL A 44 -0.70 -1.90 -7.76
C VAL A 44 -1.07 -0.71 -6.88
N TRP A 45 -0.26 -0.48 -5.84
CA TRP A 45 -0.39 0.67 -4.95
C TRP A 45 0.35 1.90 -5.49
N PHE A 46 -0.22 3.08 -5.26
CA PHE A 46 0.35 4.36 -5.68
C PHE A 46 0.14 5.40 -4.59
N HIS A 47 1.20 6.13 -4.21
CA HIS A 47 1.00 7.31 -3.37
C HIS A 47 0.23 8.37 -4.18
N ILE A 48 -0.74 9.01 -3.53
CA ILE A 48 -1.62 10.03 -4.10
C ILE A 48 -0.84 11.19 -4.73
N GLU A 49 0.31 11.54 -4.16
CA GLU A 49 1.16 12.62 -4.63
C GLU A 49 1.74 12.36 -6.04
N PHE A 50 1.91 11.09 -6.44
CA PHE A 50 2.44 10.74 -7.76
C PHE A 50 1.36 10.57 -8.83
N GLU A 51 0.09 10.40 -8.45
CA GLU A 51 -1.06 10.31 -9.39
C GLU A 51 -1.77 11.65 -9.59
N GLU A 52 -1.26 12.74 -8.99
CA GLU A 52 -1.84 14.08 -9.07
C GLU A 52 -3.33 14.12 -8.66
N ILE A 53 -3.78 13.15 -7.86
CA ILE A 53 -5.17 13.06 -7.40
C ILE A 53 -5.38 14.16 -6.35
N PRO A 54 -6.37 15.05 -6.54
CA PRO A 54 -6.65 16.09 -5.56
C PRO A 54 -7.00 15.47 -4.20
N LYS A 55 -6.45 16.03 -3.12
CA LYS A 55 -6.70 15.54 -1.74
C LYS A 55 -8.18 15.45 -1.39
N VAL A 56 -9.02 16.30 -1.99
CA VAL A 56 -10.48 16.28 -1.82
C VAL A 56 -11.08 15.01 -2.43
N VAL A 57 -10.62 14.63 -3.62
CA VAL A 57 -11.04 13.40 -4.31
C VAL A 57 -10.57 12.18 -3.52
N TYR A 58 -9.32 12.14 -3.09
CA TYR A 58 -8.81 11.06 -2.23
C TYR A 58 -9.66 10.88 -0.97
N LYS A 59 -9.96 11.98 -0.25
CA LYS A 59 -10.82 11.93 0.94
C LYS A 59 -12.22 11.40 0.66
N PHE A 60 -12.77 11.68 -0.52
CA PHE A 60 -14.06 11.14 -0.93
C PHE A 60 -13.99 9.62 -1.11
N TYR A 61 -13.00 9.13 -1.87
CA TYR A 61 -12.75 7.70 -2.06
C TYR A 61 -12.49 6.96 -0.74
N SER A 62 -11.65 7.51 0.15
CA SER A 62 -11.39 6.90 1.46
C SER A 62 -12.65 6.79 2.31
N ARG A 63 -13.50 7.83 2.32
CA ARG A 63 -14.78 7.82 3.06
C ARG A 63 -15.75 6.78 2.53
N GLU A 64 -15.86 6.64 1.21
CA GLU A 64 -16.71 5.63 0.59
C GLU A 64 -16.23 4.21 0.89
N ARG A 65 -14.91 3.97 0.83
CA ARG A 65 -14.32 2.67 1.18
C ARG A 65 -14.63 2.31 2.64
N SER A 66 -14.43 3.24 3.58
CA SER A 66 -14.78 3.03 5.00
C SER A 66 -16.26 2.76 5.23
N ARG A 67 -17.16 3.41 4.49
CA ARG A 67 -18.61 3.19 4.61
C ARG A 67 -19.00 1.79 4.15
N LYS A 68 -18.47 1.32 3.02
CA LYS A 68 -18.71 -0.05 2.52
C LYS A 68 -18.19 -1.10 3.50
N THR A 69 -17.01 -0.90 4.09
CA THR A 69 -16.47 -1.81 5.12
C THR A 69 -17.34 -1.83 6.37
N ALA A 70 -17.81 -0.67 6.85
CA ALA A 70 -18.69 -0.59 8.01
C ALA A 70 -20.05 -1.25 7.76
N GLU A 71 -20.61 -1.10 6.55
CA GLU A 71 -21.87 -1.71 6.14
C GLU A 71 -21.74 -3.25 6.03
N LEU A 72 -20.65 -3.75 5.43
CA LEU A 72 -20.33 -5.18 5.40
C LEU A 72 -20.14 -5.75 6.81
N ALA A 73 -19.42 -5.04 7.69
CA ALA A 73 -19.25 -5.45 9.08
C ALA A 73 -20.60 -5.56 9.82
N LEU A 74 -21.51 -4.59 9.62
CA LEU A 74 -22.87 -4.64 10.16
C LEU A 74 -23.68 -5.82 9.61
N GLN A 75 -23.60 -6.10 8.31
CA GLN A 75 -24.28 -7.24 7.69
C GLN A 75 -23.76 -8.59 8.23
N LEU A 76 -22.44 -8.73 8.40
CA LEU A 76 -21.83 -9.95 8.97
C LEU A 76 -22.22 -10.14 10.45
N LEU A 77 -22.30 -9.06 11.23
CA LEU A 77 -22.79 -9.09 12.61
C LEU A 77 -24.26 -9.53 12.66
N GLN A 78 -25.11 -8.99 11.79
CA GLN A 78 -26.53 -9.36 11.69
C GLN A 78 -26.73 -10.80 11.20
N ALA A 79 -25.86 -11.30 10.32
CA ALA A 79 -25.89 -12.66 9.82
C ALA A 79 -25.30 -13.70 10.78
N GLY A 80 -24.75 -13.29 11.94
CA GLY A 80 -24.20 -14.20 12.93
C GLY A 80 -22.92 -14.93 12.49
N LEU A 81 -22.26 -14.47 11.42
CA LEU A 81 -21.09 -15.10 10.79
C LEU A 81 -19.75 -14.87 11.51
N TRP A 82 -19.77 -14.36 12.75
CA TRP A 82 -18.58 -14.00 13.53
C TRP A 82 -18.08 -15.11 14.47
N LYS A 83 -18.68 -16.31 14.43
CA LYS A 83 -18.25 -17.46 15.24
C LYS A 83 -18.08 -18.72 14.39
N THR A 84 -16.87 -18.96 13.89
CA THR A 84 -16.19 -20.27 13.89
C THR A 84 -14.81 -20.13 13.23
N ALA A 85 -13.79 -19.84 14.03
CA ALA A 85 -12.42 -20.37 13.96
C ALA A 85 -11.66 -19.92 15.21
#